data_AF-A0A158R6N2-F1
#
_entry.id   AF-A0A158R6N2-F1
#
_cell.length_a   1.000
_cell.length_b   1.000
_cell.length_c   1.000
_cell.angle_alpha   90.00
_cell.angle_beta   90.00
_cell.angle_gamma   90.00
#
_symmetry.space_group_name_H-M   'P 1'
#
loop_
_entity.id
_entity.type
_entity.pdbx_description
1 polymer ?
#
loop_
_entity_poly.entity_id
_entity_poly.type
_entity_poly.pdbx_seq_one_letter_code
_entity_poly.pdbx_strand_id
1 'polypeptide(L)'
;MILAYGIALVFTIFTEAAHSRLFPLRPNEVVLLDSRESGWECWTKNTASDIGWRQQSRPGAGYSVYGLCESSSTTERDEFWLFGPLIPLGRALSVHVQVNFMLRSCADREIVDGRGGTCRENFDVFLQQEALRSDMDVADVPHTDSFKKLATISSDQKWSSRYPSEDTAVTSWLIRFRPQIERKAVTTATKMATHSSNGWMRLAIRDQGACLMLDRIRIYYLTCPAWQVGN
;
A
#
# COMPACT_ATOMS: atom_id res chain seq x y z
N MET A 1 -42.60 -55.56 58.79
CA MET A 1 -41.93 -54.26 58.59
C MET A 1 -40.54 -54.50 58.02
N ILE A 2 -40.37 -54.45 56.70
CA ILE A 2 -39.09 -54.15 56.05
C ILE A 2 -39.47 -53.35 54.79
N LEU A 3 -39.20 -52.04 54.80
CA LEU A 3 -39.43 -51.15 53.66
C LEU A 3 -38.37 -51.40 52.58
N ALA A 4 -38.80 -51.72 51.36
CA ALA A 4 -37.94 -51.73 50.19
C ALA A 4 -37.81 -50.30 49.65
N TYR A 5 -36.62 -49.72 49.74
CA TYR A 5 -36.28 -48.44 49.12
C TYR A 5 -35.95 -48.66 47.64
N GLY A 6 -36.83 -48.18 46.75
CA GLY A 6 -36.54 -48.08 45.32
C GLY A 6 -35.74 -46.83 45.01
N ILE A 7 -34.51 -47.00 44.52
CA ILE A 7 -33.66 -45.90 44.03
C ILE A 7 -33.98 -45.71 42.55
N ALA A 8 -34.63 -44.59 42.20
CA ALA A 8 -34.84 -44.18 40.81
C ALA A 8 -33.58 -43.48 40.28
N LEU A 9 -32.87 -44.11 39.34
CA LEU A 9 -31.76 -43.50 38.59
C LEU A 9 -32.35 -42.63 37.46
N VAL A 10 -32.30 -41.31 37.65
CA VAL A 10 -32.60 -40.32 36.61
C VAL A 10 -31.36 -40.17 35.72
N PHE A 11 -31.42 -40.67 34.49
CA PHE A 11 -30.40 -40.42 33.48
C PHE A 11 -30.67 -39.06 32.82
N THR A 12 -29.94 -38.03 33.23
CA THR A 12 -29.85 -36.76 32.50
C THR A 12 -28.94 -36.93 31.29
N ILE A 13 -29.53 -36.94 30.10
CA ILE A 13 -28.78 -36.89 28.84
C ILE A 13 -28.31 -35.44 28.67
N PHE A 14 -27.04 -35.18 28.97
CA PHE A 14 -26.38 -33.94 28.57
C PHE A 14 -26.08 -34.03 27.06
N THR A 15 -26.87 -33.33 26.26
CA THR A 15 -26.52 -33.05 24.87
C THR A 15 -25.38 -32.03 24.86
N GLU A 16 -24.14 -32.49 24.75
CA GLU A 16 -23.01 -31.62 24.43
C GLU A 16 -23.24 -31.05 23.02
N ALA A 17 -23.75 -29.82 22.96
CA ALA A 17 -23.69 -29.02 21.75
C ALA A 17 -22.20 -28.76 21.47
N ALA A 18 -21.62 -29.56 20.56
CA ALA A 18 -20.29 -29.37 20.02
C ALA A 18 -20.24 -27.98 19.35
N HIS A 19 -19.81 -26.98 20.12
CA HIS A 19 -19.50 -25.67 19.61
C HIS A 19 -18.22 -25.83 18.79
N SER A 20 -18.39 -26.03 17.48
CA SER A 20 -17.29 -25.95 16.53
C SER A 20 -16.61 -24.59 16.74
N ARG A 21 -15.42 -24.59 17.33
CA ARG A 21 -14.60 -23.38 17.44
C ARG A 21 -14.23 -22.97 16.02
N LEU A 22 -14.98 -22.04 15.45
CA LEU A 22 -14.62 -21.38 14.21
C LEU A 22 -13.38 -20.53 14.50
N PHE A 23 -12.20 -21.09 14.22
CA PHE A 23 -11.00 -20.27 14.15
C PHE A 23 -11.19 -19.29 12.99
N PRO A 24 -11.02 -17.98 13.19
CA PRO A 24 -11.08 -17.05 12.08
C PRO A 24 -9.94 -17.39 11.11
N LEU A 25 -10.30 -17.96 9.95
CA LEU A 25 -9.35 -18.20 8.87
C LEU A 25 -8.72 -16.86 8.49
N ARG A 26 -7.40 -16.86 8.25
CA ARG A 26 -6.71 -15.65 7.78
C ARG A 26 -7.36 -15.20 6.47
N PRO A 27 -7.64 -13.90 6.29
CA PRO A 27 -8.17 -13.40 5.03
C PRO A 27 -7.17 -13.64 3.90
N ASN A 28 -7.69 -13.94 2.71
CA ASN A 28 -6.88 -14.13 1.51
C ASN A 28 -6.47 -12.77 0.95
N GLU A 29 -5.17 -12.57 0.72
CA GLU A 29 -4.64 -11.37 0.06
C GLU A 29 -4.66 -11.54 -1.46
N VAL A 30 -5.30 -10.61 -2.17
CA VAL A 30 -5.23 -10.51 -3.63
C VAL A 30 -4.33 -9.33 -3.99
N VAL A 31 -3.13 -9.64 -4.48
CA VAL A 31 -2.13 -8.65 -4.87
C VAL A 31 -2.52 -8.02 -6.21
N LEU A 32 -2.58 -6.70 -6.23
CA LEU A 32 -2.86 -5.89 -7.42
C LEU A 32 -1.57 -5.35 -8.06
N LEU A 33 -0.57 -5.02 -7.23
CA LEU A 33 0.76 -4.59 -7.66
C LEU A 33 1.79 -4.96 -6.60
N ASP A 34 2.97 -5.38 -7.07
CA ASP A 34 4.15 -5.56 -6.24
C ASP A 34 5.39 -5.10 -7.01
N SER A 35 5.93 -3.94 -6.65
CA SER A 35 6.98 -3.30 -7.43
C SER A 35 8.30 -4.08 -7.42
N ARG A 36 8.53 -4.92 -6.41
CA ARG A 36 9.73 -5.76 -6.34
C ARG A 36 9.63 -6.96 -7.29
N GLU A 37 8.47 -7.61 -7.32
CA GLU A 37 8.22 -8.73 -8.23
C GLU A 37 8.15 -8.27 -9.69
N SER A 38 7.56 -7.10 -9.94
CA SER A 38 7.46 -6.52 -11.29
C SER A 38 8.73 -5.78 -11.74
N GLY A 39 9.80 -5.76 -10.95
CA GLY A 39 11.02 -5.02 -11.28
C GLY A 39 10.80 -3.52 -11.54
N TRP A 40 9.76 -2.92 -10.94
CA TRP A 40 9.33 -1.55 -11.21
C TRP A 40 8.94 -1.24 -12.67
N GLU A 41 8.45 -2.23 -13.41
CA GLU A 41 7.91 -2.03 -14.76
C GLU A 41 6.76 -1.01 -14.81
N CYS A 42 6.73 -0.23 -15.88
CA CYS A 42 5.68 0.77 -16.17
C CYS A 42 5.56 1.92 -15.15
N TRP A 43 6.61 2.19 -14.38
CA TRP A 43 6.73 3.40 -13.57
C TRP A 43 7.34 4.53 -14.39
N THR A 44 6.78 5.74 -14.29
CA THR A 44 7.24 6.93 -15.03
C THR A 44 7.47 8.11 -14.10
N LYS A 45 8.19 9.13 -14.55
CA LYS A 45 8.52 10.32 -13.75
C LYS A 45 8.32 11.60 -14.53
N ASN A 46 8.12 12.72 -13.83
CA ASN A 46 7.94 14.04 -14.45
C ASN A 46 9.24 14.75 -14.86
N THR A 47 10.40 14.10 -14.69
CA THR A 47 11.73 14.70 -14.88
C THR A 47 12.58 13.89 -15.85
N ALA A 48 13.62 14.52 -16.40
CA ALA A 48 14.60 13.85 -17.26
C ALA A 48 15.29 12.67 -16.55
N SER A 49 15.87 11.75 -17.32
CA SER A 49 16.46 10.49 -16.79
C SER A 49 17.49 10.72 -15.68
N ASP A 50 18.26 11.80 -15.77
CA ASP A 50 19.33 12.21 -14.87
C ASP A 50 18.86 13.09 -13.71
N ILE A 51 17.57 13.41 -13.57
CA ILE A 51 17.04 14.28 -12.50
C ILE A 51 15.98 13.52 -11.68
N GLY A 52 15.93 13.76 -10.36
CA GLY A 52 14.88 13.25 -9.48
C GLY A 52 14.97 11.73 -9.24
N TRP A 53 13.82 11.04 -9.35
CA TRP A 53 13.72 9.60 -9.12
C TRP A 53 14.57 8.79 -10.10
N ARG A 54 15.40 7.89 -9.58
CA ARG A 54 16.24 6.99 -10.39
C ARG A 54 16.07 5.55 -9.94
N GLN A 55 15.87 4.66 -10.90
CA GLN A 55 15.89 3.22 -10.64
C GLN A 55 17.34 2.76 -10.53
N GLN A 56 17.65 1.97 -9.51
CA GLN A 56 18.99 1.48 -9.21
C GLN A 56 18.94 0.07 -8.62
N SER A 57 20.00 -0.71 -8.79
CA SER A 57 20.11 -2.02 -8.15
C SER A 57 20.35 -1.86 -6.64
N ARG A 58 19.63 -2.62 -5.82
CA ARG A 58 19.85 -2.65 -4.37
C ARG A 58 21.10 -3.49 -4.07
N PRO A 59 22.16 -2.92 -3.45
CA PRO A 59 23.40 -3.65 -3.17
C PRO A 59 23.14 -4.94 -2.38
N GLY A 60 23.71 -6.05 -2.86
CA GLY A 60 23.62 -7.36 -2.21
C GLY A 60 22.24 -8.02 -2.23
N ALA A 61 21.21 -7.40 -2.83
CA ALA A 61 19.84 -7.91 -2.75
C ALA A 61 19.33 -8.55 -4.06
N GLY A 62 19.96 -8.24 -5.20
CA GLY A 62 19.61 -8.86 -6.50
C GLY A 62 18.31 -8.34 -7.12
N TYR A 63 17.78 -7.20 -6.67
CA TYR A 63 16.60 -6.55 -7.23
C TYR A 63 16.75 -5.04 -7.30
N SER A 64 15.90 -4.38 -8.07
CA SER A 64 15.92 -2.92 -8.29
C SER A 64 15.02 -2.17 -7.31
N VAL A 65 15.38 -0.92 -7.03
CA VAL A 65 14.69 0.03 -6.15
C VAL A 65 14.67 1.41 -6.81
N TYR A 66 13.79 2.31 -6.37
CA TYR A 66 13.86 3.73 -6.74
C TYR A 66 14.49 4.55 -5.62
N GLY A 67 15.38 5.47 -5.95
CA GLY A 67 15.94 6.43 -5.00
C GLY A 67 15.99 7.85 -5.57
N LEU A 68 15.99 8.84 -4.67
CA LEU A 68 16.41 10.20 -4.98
C LEU A 68 17.11 10.84 -3.77
N CYS A 69 17.94 11.84 -4.04
CA CYS A 69 18.60 12.63 -3.00
C CYS A 69 18.84 14.07 -3.49
N GLU A 70 17.83 14.66 -4.12
CA GLU A 70 17.94 16.02 -4.65
C GLU A 70 17.71 17.07 -3.54
N SER A 71 18.37 18.23 -3.62
CA SER A 71 17.99 19.41 -2.81
C SER A 71 16.88 20.15 -3.53
N SER A 72 15.86 20.56 -2.79
CA SER A 72 15.04 21.67 -3.26
C SER A 72 15.92 22.92 -3.36
N SER A 73 15.97 23.52 -4.55
CA SER A 73 16.59 24.83 -4.73
C SER A 73 15.79 25.90 -3.99
N THR A 74 16.37 27.07 -3.71
CA THR A 74 15.68 28.22 -3.07
C THR A 74 14.49 28.74 -3.90
N THR A 75 14.36 28.31 -5.15
CA THR A 75 13.16 28.47 -5.96
C THR A 75 12.17 27.36 -5.63
N GLU A 76 11.08 27.70 -4.95
CA GLU A 76 10.03 26.85 -4.34
C GLU A 76 9.26 25.88 -5.29
N ARG A 77 9.87 25.28 -6.33
CA ARG A 77 9.11 24.62 -7.42
C ARG A 77 9.60 23.26 -7.92
N ASP A 78 10.67 22.69 -7.36
CA ASP A 78 11.14 21.38 -7.81
C ASP A 78 10.38 20.26 -7.08
N GLU A 79 9.27 19.79 -7.68
CA GLU A 79 8.56 18.59 -7.24
C GLU A 79 8.99 17.38 -8.08
N PHE A 80 9.47 16.33 -7.41
CA PHE A 80 9.87 15.09 -8.07
C PHE A 80 8.76 14.05 -7.94
N TRP A 81 8.04 13.83 -9.02
CA TRP A 81 6.93 12.89 -9.10
C TRP A 81 7.36 11.57 -9.73
N LEU A 82 6.96 10.48 -9.08
CA LEU A 82 7.08 9.11 -9.56
C LEU A 82 5.69 8.49 -9.64
N PHE A 83 5.25 8.13 -10.84
CA PHE A 83 3.93 7.61 -11.14
C PHE A 83 3.99 6.10 -11.31
N GLY A 84 3.10 5.38 -10.63
CA GLY A 84 2.91 3.95 -10.85
C GLY A 84 2.08 3.65 -12.09
N PRO A 85 1.95 2.37 -12.45
CA PRO A 85 1.06 1.94 -13.54
C PRO A 85 -0.42 2.15 -13.17
N LEU A 86 -1.28 2.07 -14.19
CA LEU A 86 -2.72 2.03 -13.99
C LEU A 86 -3.14 0.62 -13.57
N ILE A 87 -3.88 0.49 -12.47
CA ILE A 87 -4.18 -0.79 -11.84
C ILE A 87 -5.71 -0.97 -11.76
N PRO A 88 -6.26 -2.12 -12.22
CA PRO A 88 -7.68 -2.40 -12.10
C PRO A 88 -8.01 -2.78 -10.65
N LEU A 89 -9.00 -2.12 -10.07
CA LEU A 89 -9.45 -2.39 -8.69
C LEU A 89 -10.35 -3.62 -8.57
N GLY A 90 -10.97 -4.03 -9.68
CA GLY A 90 -11.89 -5.17 -9.75
C GLY A 90 -12.97 -5.08 -8.68
N ARG A 91 -12.95 -6.02 -7.72
CA ARG A 91 -13.95 -6.13 -6.64
C ARG A 91 -13.46 -5.58 -5.29
N ALA A 92 -12.34 -4.86 -5.26
CA ALA A 92 -11.79 -4.34 -4.01
C ALA A 92 -12.76 -3.40 -3.29
N LEU A 93 -13.08 -3.73 -2.04
CA LEU A 93 -13.87 -2.89 -1.12
C LEU A 93 -12.99 -1.96 -0.28
N SER A 94 -11.77 -2.41 -0.01
CA SER A 94 -10.76 -1.74 0.79
C SER A 94 -9.40 -2.12 0.21
N VAL A 95 -8.60 -1.11 -0.13
CA VAL A 95 -7.28 -1.28 -0.72
C VAL A 95 -6.23 -0.96 0.34
N HIS A 96 -5.19 -1.78 0.38
CA HIS A 96 -4.04 -1.66 1.25
C HIS A 96 -2.83 -1.30 0.39
N VAL A 97 -2.16 -0.20 0.73
CA VAL A 97 -0.92 0.24 0.10
C VAL A 97 0.17 0.16 1.15
N GLN A 98 1.07 -0.80 0.99
CA GLN A 98 2.25 -0.94 1.82
C GLN A 98 3.45 -0.31 1.10
N VAL A 99 4.07 0.67 1.73
CA VAL A 99 5.26 1.37 1.24
C VAL A 99 6.42 1.04 2.14
N ASN A 100 7.42 0.36 1.59
CA ASN A 100 8.67 0.03 2.24
C ASN A 100 9.74 0.99 1.74
N PHE A 101 10.41 1.69 2.65
CA PHE A 101 11.37 2.74 2.30
C PHE A 101 12.47 2.91 3.34
N MET A 102 13.54 3.61 2.93
CA MET A 102 14.58 4.13 3.80
C MET A 102 14.65 5.64 3.61
N LEU A 103 14.91 6.37 4.70
CA LEU A 103 14.98 7.82 4.70
C LEU A 103 16.29 8.27 5.38
N ARG A 104 16.99 9.22 4.78
CA ARG A 104 18.19 9.83 5.37
C ARG A 104 17.80 10.96 6.31
N SER A 105 18.52 11.09 7.43
CA SER A 105 18.34 12.25 8.29
C SER A 105 18.94 13.52 7.70
N CYS A 106 18.23 14.65 7.83
CA CYS A 106 18.73 15.97 7.49
C CYS A 106 19.88 16.42 8.40
N ALA A 107 20.02 15.85 9.61
CA ALA A 107 21.13 16.14 10.51
C ALA A 107 22.50 15.88 9.84
N ASP A 108 22.57 14.91 8.92
CA ASP A 108 23.76 14.67 8.09
C ASP A 108 24.04 15.81 7.11
N ARG A 109 22.99 16.40 6.53
CA ARG A 109 23.05 17.30 5.37
C ARG A 109 23.39 18.73 5.76
N GLU A 110 23.07 19.14 6.98
CA GLU A 110 23.36 20.49 7.49
C GLU A 110 24.86 20.84 7.57
N ILE A 111 25.77 19.86 7.51
CA ILE A 111 27.23 20.13 7.55
C ILE A 111 27.90 20.12 6.17
N VAL A 112 27.29 19.52 5.14
CA VAL A 112 28.06 19.22 3.91
C VAL A 112 28.12 20.40 2.94
N ASP A 113 27.10 21.25 2.81
CA ASP A 113 27.07 22.11 1.62
C ASP A 113 27.04 23.63 1.80
N GLY A 114 26.69 24.22 2.96
CA GLY A 114 26.61 25.70 3.06
C GLY A 114 25.73 26.38 1.99
N ARG A 115 25.01 25.60 1.17
CA ARG A 115 24.11 25.98 0.10
C ARG A 115 22.72 25.72 0.64
N GLY A 116 22.05 26.80 1.05
CA GLY A 116 20.77 26.78 1.72
C GLY A 116 19.62 26.22 0.86
N GLY A 117 19.55 24.90 0.71
CA GLY A 117 18.36 24.19 0.27
C GLY A 117 17.53 23.69 1.45
N THR A 118 16.21 23.56 1.29
CA THR A 118 15.35 23.02 2.36
C THR A 118 15.41 21.50 2.35
N CYS A 119 16.10 20.90 3.34
CA CYS A 119 16.11 19.45 3.51
C CYS A 119 14.78 19.00 4.13
N ARG A 120 14.20 17.93 3.57
CA ARG A 120 13.00 17.31 4.13
C ARG A 120 13.26 15.86 4.54
N GLU A 121 12.47 15.40 5.49
CA GLU A 121 12.50 14.03 6.00
C GLU A 121 11.10 13.39 5.86
N ASN A 122 10.41 13.73 4.79
CA ASN A 122 9.11 13.18 4.46
C ASN A 122 8.87 13.24 2.95
N PHE A 123 7.94 12.42 2.49
CA PHE A 123 7.45 12.41 1.13
C PHE A 123 5.94 12.16 1.12
N ASP A 124 5.30 12.46 0.01
CA ASP A 124 3.85 12.36 -0.11
C ASP A 124 3.44 11.21 -1.02
N VAL A 125 2.36 10.55 -0.65
CA VAL A 125 1.68 9.54 -1.47
C VAL A 125 0.37 10.14 -1.97
N PHE A 126 0.17 10.02 -3.27
CA PHE A 126 -0.96 10.56 -4.02
C PHE A 126 -1.71 9.45 -4.75
N LEU A 127 -3.00 9.67 -4.98
CA LEU A 127 -3.90 8.70 -5.57
C LEU A 127 -4.82 9.35 -6.60
N GLN A 128 -4.83 8.79 -7.81
CA GLN A 128 -5.81 9.06 -8.85
C GLN A 128 -6.77 7.86 -8.92
N GLN A 129 -8.08 8.10 -8.95
CA GLN A 129 -9.11 7.07 -9.11
C GLN A 129 -10.06 7.50 -10.23
N GLU A 130 -10.22 6.65 -11.24
CA GLU A 130 -11.04 6.97 -12.41
C GLU A 130 -11.85 5.74 -12.86
N ALA A 131 -13.03 5.99 -13.44
CA ALA A 131 -13.74 5.00 -14.24
C ALA A 131 -13.13 5.00 -15.65
N LEU A 132 -12.90 3.83 -16.25
CA LEU A 132 -12.28 3.72 -17.58
C LEU A 132 -12.99 4.65 -18.58
N ARG A 133 -12.29 5.67 -19.06
CA ARG A 133 -12.76 6.51 -20.17
C ARG A 133 -11.98 6.13 -21.43
N SER A 134 -12.64 6.16 -22.58
CA SER A 134 -12.04 5.84 -23.89
C SER A 134 -10.94 6.82 -24.32
N ASP A 135 -10.86 7.96 -23.64
CA ASP A 135 -9.91 9.06 -23.82
C ASP A 135 -8.87 9.13 -22.68
N MET A 136 -8.74 8.07 -21.86
CA MET A 136 -7.60 7.98 -20.95
C MET A 136 -6.33 7.93 -21.81
N ASP A 137 -5.79 9.10 -22.08
CA ASP A 137 -4.53 9.28 -22.77
C ASP A 137 -3.54 8.34 -22.10
N VAL A 138 -2.97 7.44 -22.90
CA VAL A 138 -1.69 6.81 -22.61
C VAL A 138 -0.61 7.89 -22.77
N ALA A 139 -0.81 9.03 -22.11
CA ALA A 139 0.24 10.03 -21.96
C ALA A 139 1.35 9.34 -21.17
N ASP A 140 2.58 9.46 -21.66
CA ASP A 140 3.75 8.83 -21.04
C ASP A 140 3.93 9.30 -19.58
N VAL A 141 3.48 10.53 -19.29
CA VAL A 141 3.46 11.11 -17.93
C VAL A 141 2.04 11.62 -17.59
N PRO A 142 1.41 11.15 -16.48
CA PRO A 142 0.13 11.62 -16.01
C PRO A 142 0.12 13.10 -15.57
N HIS A 143 -1.01 13.78 -15.71
CA HIS A 143 -1.23 15.13 -15.19
C HIS A 143 -1.33 15.09 -13.65
N THR A 144 -0.58 15.94 -12.95
CA THR A 144 -0.50 15.95 -11.48
C THR A 144 -1.81 16.41 -10.80
N ASP A 145 -2.61 17.24 -11.47
CA ASP A 145 -3.82 17.85 -10.90
C ASP A 145 -4.97 16.86 -10.68
N SER A 146 -4.92 15.69 -11.33
CA SER A 146 -5.91 14.62 -11.14
C SER A 146 -5.65 13.80 -9.88
N PHE A 147 -4.49 13.97 -9.24
CA PHE A 147 -4.09 13.22 -8.06
C PHE A 147 -4.54 13.91 -6.77
N LYS A 148 -5.13 13.12 -5.87
CA LYS A 148 -5.47 13.56 -4.51
C LYS A 148 -4.43 13.04 -3.52
N LYS A 149 -3.97 13.92 -2.63
CA LYS A 149 -3.03 13.53 -1.57
C LYS A 149 -3.67 12.50 -0.64
N LEU A 150 -3.00 11.36 -0.49
CA LEU A 150 -3.46 10.24 0.33
C LEU A 150 -2.78 10.24 1.70
N ALA A 151 -1.46 10.50 1.76
CA ALA A 151 -0.71 10.60 3.00
C ALA A 151 0.59 11.41 2.84
N THR A 152 1.08 11.97 3.94
CA THR A 152 2.49 12.36 4.12
C THR A 152 3.16 11.25 4.93
N ILE A 153 4.27 10.69 4.45
CA ILE A 153 5.01 9.61 5.11
C ILE A 153 6.37 10.14 5.60
N SER A 154 6.73 9.77 6.82
CA SER A 154 8.04 9.95 7.45
C SER A 154 8.41 8.65 8.18
N SER A 155 9.66 8.54 8.66
CA SER A 155 10.09 7.50 9.58
C SER A 155 10.75 8.12 10.81
N ASP A 156 10.65 7.46 11.97
CA ASP A 156 11.47 7.78 13.14
C ASP A 156 12.87 7.18 13.00
N GLN A 157 12.99 6.11 12.22
CA GLN A 157 14.26 5.44 11.90
C GLN A 157 14.81 6.02 10.60
N LYS A 158 15.79 6.92 10.74
CA LYS A 158 16.48 7.56 9.63
C LYS A 158 17.94 7.20 9.68
N TRP A 159 18.50 6.78 8.54
CA TRP A 159 19.93 6.49 8.48
C TRP A 159 20.72 7.81 8.52
N SER A 160 21.84 7.80 9.23
CA SER A 160 22.76 8.93 9.25
C SER A 160 24.21 8.45 9.19
N SER A 161 25.01 9.13 8.39
CA SER A 161 26.45 8.89 8.29
C SER A 161 27.20 9.43 9.51
N ARG A 162 26.67 10.45 10.21
CA ARG A 162 27.32 11.02 11.41
C ARG A 162 27.12 10.15 12.65
N TYR A 163 25.92 9.65 12.81
CA TYR A 163 25.53 8.73 13.86
C TYR A 163 25.13 7.41 13.20
N PRO A 164 26.11 6.58 12.79
CA PRO A 164 25.82 5.26 12.24
C PRO A 164 25.22 4.40 13.36
N SER A 165 23.90 4.37 13.40
CA SER A 165 23.14 3.38 14.16
C SER A 165 22.98 2.11 13.32
N GLU A 166 22.73 0.97 13.96
CA GLU A 166 22.29 -0.25 13.26
C GLU A 166 20.93 -0.07 12.56
N ASP A 167 20.23 1.05 12.81
CA ASP A 167 18.92 1.43 12.23
C ASP A 167 19.01 1.90 10.77
N THR A 168 19.61 1.07 9.93
CA THR A 168 19.47 1.13 8.45
C THR A 168 18.29 0.29 7.96
N ALA A 169 17.36 -0.03 8.86
CA ALA A 169 16.23 -0.90 8.57
C ALA A 169 15.26 -0.25 7.57
N VAL A 170 14.73 -1.09 6.68
CA VAL A 170 13.61 -0.70 5.80
C VAL A 170 12.38 -0.45 6.68
N THR A 171 11.89 0.78 6.69
CA THR A 171 10.63 1.14 7.35
C THR A 171 9.45 0.72 6.47
N SER A 172 8.39 0.18 7.07
CA SER A 172 7.14 -0.20 6.37
C SER A 172 5.98 0.68 6.85
N TRP A 173 5.31 1.36 5.92
CA TRP A 173 4.11 2.16 6.18
C TRP A 173 2.90 1.57 5.46
N LEU A 174 1.75 1.48 6.13
CA LEU A 174 0.53 0.88 5.58
C LEU A 174 -0.61 1.91 5.51
N ILE A 175 -1.09 2.19 4.30
CA ILE A 175 -2.25 3.04 4.05
C ILE A 175 -3.44 2.16 3.68
N ARG A 176 -4.62 2.49 4.22
CA ARG A 176 -5.88 1.83 3.90
C ARG A 176 -6.89 2.86 3.42
N PHE A 177 -7.53 2.60 2.28
CA PHE A 177 -8.60 3.47 1.78
C PHE A 177 -9.69 2.64 1.09
N ARG A 178 -10.89 3.23 0.98
CA ARG A 178 -11.99 2.68 0.18
C ARG A 178 -12.01 3.33 -1.19
N PRO A 179 -12.06 2.54 -2.27
CA PRO A 179 -12.22 3.12 -3.60
C PRO A 179 -13.50 3.94 -3.74
N GLN A 180 -13.40 5.14 -4.33
CA GLN A 180 -14.51 5.99 -4.75
C GLN A 180 -15.04 5.53 -6.11
N ILE A 181 -15.49 4.27 -6.20
CA ILE A 181 -16.16 3.78 -7.40
C ILE A 181 -17.65 4.03 -7.17
N GLU A 182 -18.29 4.83 -8.03
CA GLU A 182 -19.74 4.98 -8.05
C GLU A 182 -20.38 3.61 -8.31
N ARG A 183 -20.72 2.93 -7.22
CA ARG A 183 -21.51 1.73 -7.30
C ARG A 183 -22.93 2.18 -7.54
N LYS A 184 -23.35 2.18 -8.81
CA LYS A 184 -24.77 2.24 -9.12
C LYS A 184 -25.40 1.04 -8.41
N ALA A 185 -26.02 1.29 -7.26
CA ALA A 185 -26.71 0.27 -6.50
C ALA A 185 -27.81 -0.27 -7.42
N VAL A 186 -27.66 -1.51 -7.87
CA VAL A 186 -28.70 -2.17 -8.64
C VAL A 186 -29.82 -2.47 -7.65
N THR A 187 -30.74 -1.52 -7.48
CA THR A 187 -32.00 -1.70 -6.75
C THR A 187 -32.93 -2.53 -7.61
N THR A 188 -32.62 -3.81 -7.83
CA THR A 188 -33.60 -4.78 -8.32
C THR A 188 -33.19 -6.19 -7.89
N ALA A 189 -33.99 -6.76 -7.00
CA ALA A 189 -33.85 -8.11 -6.44
C ALA A 189 -34.12 -9.21 -7.50
N THR A 190 -33.56 -9.14 -8.70
CA THR A 190 -33.66 -10.23 -9.69
C THR A 190 -32.61 -10.03 -10.79
N LYS A 191 -31.36 -10.34 -10.50
CA LYS A 191 -30.33 -10.80 -11.44
C LYS A 191 -29.04 -10.93 -10.63
N MET A 192 -28.31 -12.04 -10.80
CA MET A 192 -26.89 -12.10 -10.45
C MET A 192 -26.20 -10.96 -11.19
N ALA A 193 -26.09 -9.81 -10.55
CA ALA A 193 -25.37 -8.68 -11.10
C ALA A 193 -23.90 -9.11 -11.10
N THR A 194 -23.38 -9.40 -12.29
CA THR A 194 -21.95 -9.33 -12.56
C THR A 194 -21.50 -7.93 -12.14
N HIS A 195 -21.01 -7.81 -10.91
CA HIS A 195 -20.47 -6.58 -10.32
C HIS A 195 -19.21 -6.18 -11.09
N SER A 196 -19.39 -5.60 -12.28
CA SER A 196 -18.34 -4.97 -13.06
C SER A 196 -18.18 -3.53 -12.57
N SER A 197 -17.68 -3.37 -11.34
CA SER A 197 -17.18 -2.08 -10.88
C SER A 197 -15.73 -1.94 -11.35
N ASN A 198 -15.51 -1.70 -12.65
CA ASN A 198 -14.17 -1.61 -13.24
C ASN A 198 -13.56 -0.22 -12.97
N GLY A 199 -13.39 0.12 -11.69
CA GLY A 199 -12.61 1.30 -11.30
C GLY A 199 -11.12 1.03 -11.49
N TRP A 200 -10.39 2.06 -11.88
CA TRP A 200 -8.94 2.03 -11.99
C TRP A 200 -8.33 2.98 -10.98
N MET A 201 -7.12 2.65 -10.52
CA MET A 201 -6.34 3.55 -9.69
C MET A 201 -4.91 3.67 -10.20
N ARG A 202 -4.29 4.79 -9.87
CA ARG A 202 -2.86 5.01 -10.02
C ARG A 202 -2.31 5.67 -8.78
N LEU A 203 -1.17 5.17 -8.30
CA LEU A 203 -0.42 5.76 -7.19
C LEU A 203 0.62 6.73 -7.76
N ALA A 204 0.91 7.81 -7.05
CA ALA A 204 2.09 8.63 -7.30
C ALA A 204 2.82 8.96 -5.99
N ILE A 205 4.14 9.07 -6.07
CA ILE A 205 5.00 9.48 -4.97
C ILE A 205 5.59 10.84 -5.33
N ARG A 206 5.44 11.81 -4.43
CA ARG A 206 5.98 13.16 -4.60
C ARG A 206 7.02 13.43 -3.54
N ASP A 207 8.22 13.79 -3.97
CA ASP A 207 9.27 14.34 -3.12
C ASP A 207 9.47 15.84 -3.35
N GLN A 208 9.89 16.55 -2.30
CA GLN A 208 10.15 18.00 -2.29
C GLN A 208 11.48 18.33 -1.59
N GLY A 209 12.47 17.44 -1.66
CA GLY A 209 13.81 17.65 -1.10
C GLY A 209 14.21 16.70 0.02
N ALA A 210 13.63 15.50 0.08
CA ALA A 210 14.11 14.43 0.93
C ALA A 210 15.13 13.55 0.21
N CYS A 211 15.92 12.83 1.00
CA CYS A 211 16.84 11.82 0.49
C CYS A 211 16.31 10.45 0.93
N LEU A 212 15.67 9.74 0.01
CA LEU A 212 14.99 8.47 0.30
C LEU A 212 15.17 7.42 -0.79
N MET A 213 14.95 6.18 -0.39
CA MET A 213 14.90 5.01 -1.27
C MET A 213 13.60 4.24 -1.02
N LEU A 214 12.84 3.99 -2.07
CA LEU A 214 11.66 3.12 -2.06
C LEU A 214 12.11 1.68 -2.35
N ASP A 215 12.02 0.81 -1.35
CA ASP A 215 12.41 -0.59 -1.44
C ASP A 215 11.33 -1.43 -2.13
N ARG A 216 10.05 -1.22 -1.76
CA ARG A 216 8.90 -1.97 -2.31
C ARG A 216 7.61 -1.18 -2.11
N ILE A 217 6.76 -1.17 -3.12
CA ILE A 217 5.36 -0.75 -3.02
C ILE A 217 4.50 -1.96 -3.34
N ARG A 218 3.64 -2.34 -2.40
CA ARG A 218 2.72 -3.47 -2.55
C ARG A 218 1.29 -3.01 -2.34
N ILE A 219 0.44 -3.27 -3.32
CA ILE A 219 -0.96 -2.89 -3.32
C ILE A 219 -1.79 -4.16 -3.39
N TYR A 220 -2.71 -4.33 -2.44
CA TYR A 220 -3.53 -5.53 -2.36
C TYR A 220 -4.89 -5.25 -1.70
N TYR A 221 -5.83 -6.16 -1.85
CA TYR A 221 -7.08 -6.16 -1.10
C TYR A 221 -7.33 -7.51 -0.44
N LEU A 222 -8.14 -7.51 0.61
CA LEU A 222 -8.48 -8.71 1.36
C LEU A 222 -9.79 -9.31 0.86
N THR A 223 -9.85 -10.63 0.83
CA THR A 223 -11.05 -11.41 0.50
C THR A 223 -11.31 -12.44 1.59
N CYS A 224 -12.60 -12.76 1.78
CA CYS A 224 -12.96 -13.84 2.68
C CYS A 224 -12.47 -15.18 2.10
N PRO A 225 -11.87 -16.06 2.92
CA PRO A 225 -11.52 -17.40 2.48
C PRO A 225 -12.79 -18.19 2.14
N ALA A 226 -12.73 -19.01 1.10
CA ALA A 226 -13.81 -19.94 0.79
C ALA A 226 -13.94 -20.96 1.93
N TRP A 227 -15.11 -21.11 2.51
CA TRP A 227 -15.39 -22.20 3.43
C TRP A 227 -15.78 -23.44 2.62
N GLN A 228 -15.28 -24.62 3.01
CA GLN A 228 -15.81 -25.89 2.56
C GLN A 228 -16.67 -26.44 3.70
N VAL A 229 -17.98 -26.64 3.47
CA VAL A 229 -18.77 -27.49 4.36
C VAL A 229 -18.39 -28.91 3.98
N GLY A 230 -17.75 -29.61 4.90
CA GLY A 230 -17.56 -31.06 4.77
C GLY A 230 -18.93 -31.72 4.76
N ASN A 231 -19.18 -32.53 3.72
CA ASN A 231 -20.29 -33.47 3.68
C ASN A 231 -20.04 -34.62 4.66
#